data_AF-A0A7K0CFY2-F1
#
_entry.id   AF-A0A7K0CFY2-F1
#
_cell.length_a   1.000
_cell.length_b   1.000
_cell.length_c   1.000
_cell.angle_alpha   90.00
_cell.angle_beta   90.00
_cell.angle_gamma   90.00
#
_symmetry.space_group_name_H-M   'P 1'
#
loop_
_entity.id
_entity.type
_entity.pdbx_description
1 polymer ?
#
loop_
_entity_poly.entity_id
_entity_poly.type
_entity_poly.pdbx_seq_one_letter_code
_entity_poly.pdbx_strand_id
1 'polypeptide(L)'
;MNTPTHSLSLRTPAAALAAALLALAGAPQAHAAGHGDGTASAAVLRADLDVSLLHQSVRLPVHTALNEVRAPATAGKTALTVTLDGVESGRPVQLLGAGAASAKATADRHGARATARLAHARVHVPGLPLLSLIEVEAVTSTAVCEAGEKPEAKSTLAGPVRILGKRYEVTAGGPPTEVTVPGVGEVSLGFSQTRAGDAAATATALALDVTVDPLKLGVARVEGRVTLAEAACEAPAPAAAPAEAPAGEPAPRAQGGGRDLAETGGGSSTPLLAGTALALLAAGAGVLLLARRRARR
;
A
#
# COMPACT_ATOMS: atom_id res chain seq x y z
N MET A 1 69.55 -9.23 10.29
CA MET A 1 69.55 -8.36 11.47
C MET A 1 68.12 -7.97 11.80
N ASN A 2 67.64 -8.61 12.87
CA ASN A 2 66.55 -8.33 13.82
C ASN A 2 65.30 -7.55 13.39
N THR A 3 64.16 -8.24 13.51
CA THR A 3 62.82 -7.72 13.80
C THR A 3 62.81 -6.92 15.11
N PRO A 4 61.75 -6.11 15.37
CA PRO A 4 60.69 -6.69 16.19
C PRO A 4 59.26 -6.41 15.68
N THR A 5 58.51 -7.50 15.68
CA THR A 5 57.07 -7.62 15.85
C THR A 5 56.59 -6.88 17.10
N HIS A 6 55.53 -6.07 16.96
CA HIS A 6 54.68 -5.68 18.09
C HIS A 6 53.24 -6.10 17.79
N SER A 7 52.85 -7.21 18.42
CA SER A 7 51.47 -7.65 18.58
C SER A 7 50.83 -6.87 19.74
N LEU A 8 49.79 -6.09 19.46
CA LEU A 8 48.91 -5.55 20.50
C LEU A 8 47.62 -6.36 20.53
N SER A 9 47.49 -7.23 21.53
CA SER A 9 46.21 -7.76 21.98
C SER A 9 45.44 -6.67 22.73
N LEU A 10 44.35 -6.18 22.16
CA LEU A 10 43.33 -5.48 22.92
C LEU A 10 42.22 -6.46 23.30
N ARG A 11 42.22 -6.85 24.58
CA ARG A 11 41.04 -7.33 25.30
C ARG A 11 40.29 -6.10 25.82
N THR A 12 39.04 -5.90 25.42
CA THR A 12 38.11 -5.01 26.14
C THR A 12 36.68 -5.57 26.11
N PRO A 13 35.92 -5.33 27.19
CA PRO A 13 34.86 -6.22 27.69
C PRO A 13 33.50 -6.00 27.04
N ALA A 14 32.73 -7.08 26.93
CA ALA A 14 31.30 -7.05 26.69
C ALA A 14 30.59 -6.47 27.93
N ALA A 15 29.98 -5.29 27.81
CA ALA A 15 29.02 -4.76 28.77
C ALA A 15 28.04 -3.80 28.08
N ALA A 16 26.79 -4.28 27.97
CA ALA A 16 25.52 -3.57 27.92
C ALA A 16 25.47 -2.13 27.38
N LEU A 17 24.93 -1.98 26.16
CA LEU A 17 24.12 -0.83 25.74
C LEU A 17 22.94 -1.33 24.91
N ALA A 18 22.00 -1.98 25.60
CA ALA A 18 20.62 -2.08 25.15
C ALA A 18 19.86 -0.87 25.72
N ALA A 19 18.97 -0.29 24.92
CA ALA A 19 18.12 0.88 25.16
C ALA A 19 18.72 2.26 24.81
N ALA A 20 18.49 2.69 23.56
CA ALA A 20 18.00 4.04 23.21
C ALA A 20 18.07 4.25 21.68
N LEU A 21 17.21 3.59 20.89
CA LEU A 21 17.08 3.83 19.44
C LEU A 21 15.61 3.87 18.96
N LEU A 22 14.67 4.25 19.83
CA LEU A 22 13.23 4.29 19.51
C LEU A 22 12.62 5.70 19.38
N ALA A 23 13.41 6.76 19.15
CA ALA A 23 12.89 8.13 19.14
C ALA A 23 13.06 8.90 17.81
N LEU A 24 13.27 8.23 16.67
CA LEU A 24 13.36 8.89 15.35
C LEU A 24 12.33 8.42 14.30
N ALA A 25 11.32 7.64 14.71
CA ALA A 25 10.19 7.29 13.85
C ALA A 25 8.93 8.01 14.35
N GLY A 26 8.78 9.30 14.05
CA GLY A 26 7.63 10.06 14.52
C GLY A 26 7.62 11.53 14.16
N ALA A 27 8.12 11.92 12.99
CA ALA A 27 7.66 13.17 12.39
C ALA A 27 6.35 12.83 11.66
N PRO A 28 5.17 13.29 12.13
CA PRO A 28 3.95 13.09 11.39
C PRO A 28 4.09 13.84 10.07
N GLN A 29 4.00 13.11 8.97
CA GLN A 29 3.88 13.72 7.66
C GLN A 29 2.57 14.49 7.69
N ALA A 30 2.65 15.82 7.52
CA ALA A 30 1.49 16.68 7.40
C ALA A 30 0.77 16.39 6.08
N HIS A 31 0.10 15.25 6.01
CA HIS A 31 -0.95 15.00 5.06
C HIS A 31 -2.21 15.63 5.65
N ALA A 32 -2.78 16.59 4.94
CA ALA A 32 -4.13 17.06 5.18
C ALA A 32 -5.13 15.95 4.78
N ALA A 33 -5.15 14.86 5.55
CA ALA A 33 -6.27 13.92 5.54
C ALA A 33 -7.27 14.45 6.56
N GLY A 34 -8.41 14.95 6.10
CA GLY A 34 -9.53 15.29 6.97
C GLY A 34 -9.81 14.08 7.85
N HIS A 35 -9.68 14.25 9.16
CA HIS A 35 -9.92 13.20 10.14
C HIS A 35 -11.43 12.87 10.13
N GLY A 36 -11.85 11.98 9.24
CA GLY A 36 -13.25 11.60 9.04
C GLY A 36 -13.66 11.35 7.59
N ASP A 37 -12.81 11.62 6.59
CA ASP A 37 -13.12 11.28 5.20
C ASP A 37 -12.75 9.81 4.90
N GLY A 38 -13.46 9.20 3.95
CA GLY A 38 -13.13 7.86 3.47
C GLY A 38 -11.79 7.83 2.72
N THR A 39 -11.31 6.64 2.39
CA THR A 39 -10.12 6.48 1.54
C THR A 39 -10.45 5.66 0.30
N ALA A 40 -9.88 6.03 -0.84
CA ALA A 40 -10.02 5.24 -2.07
C ALA A 40 -8.72 5.24 -2.86
N SER A 41 -8.40 4.11 -3.46
CA SER A 41 -7.27 3.95 -4.36
C SER A 41 -7.65 3.10 -5.57
N ALA A 42 -7.10 3.44 -6.73
CA ALA A 42 -7.29 2.68 -7.96
C ALA A 42 -5.96 2.59 -8.70
N ALA A 43 -5.66 1.42 -9.26
CA ALA A 43 -4.46 1.19 -10.06
C ALA A 43 -4.82 0.35 -11.29
N VAL A 44 -4.21 0.67 -12.44
CA VAL A 44 -4.45 -0.08 -13.68
C VAL A 44 -3.57 -1.32 -13.75
N LEU A 45 -2.30 -1.20 -13.37
CA LEU A 45 -1.36 -2.30 -13.29
C LEU A 45 -0.61 -2.18 -11.97
N ARG A 46 -0.48 -3.29 -11.26
CA ARG A 46 0.60 -3.51 -10.30
C ARG A 46 1.34 -4.77 -10.69
N ALA A 47 2.65 -4.68 -10.77
CA ALA A 47 3.52 -5.80 -11.06
C ALA A 47 4.61 -5.84 -10.00
N ASP A 48 4.67 -6.96 -9.30
CA ASP A 48 5.68 -7.30 -8.29
C ASP A 48 6.33 -8.60 -8.76
N LEU A 49 7.44 -8.45 -9.49
CA LEU A 49 8.12 -9.56 -10.15
C LEU A 49 9.56 -9.67 -9.65
N ASP A 50 9.95 -10.86 -9.23
CA ASP A 50 11.32 -11.22 -8.91
C ASP A 50 11.96 -11.89 -10.11
N VAL A 51 12.92 -11.19 -10.74
CA VAL A 51 13.68 -11.71 -11.87
C VAL A 51 15.04 -12.22 -11.37
N SER A 52 15.26 -13.52 -11.49
CA SER A 52 16.52 -14.17 -11.11
C SER A 52 17.32 -14.52 -12.35
N LEU A 53 18.45 -13.83 -12.56
CA LEU A 53 19.35 -14.11 -13.69
C LEU A 53 20.06 -15.47 -13.54
N LEU A 54 20.59 -15.99 -14.64
CA LEU A 54 21.40 -17.23 -14.68
C LEU A 54 22.46 -17.27 -13.56
N HIS A 55 22.53 -18.40 -12.86
CA HIS A 55 23.31 -18.67 -11.63
C HIS A 55 22.74 -18.08 -10.32
N GLN A 56 21.52 -17.52 -10.32
CA GLN A 56 20.80 -17.06 -9.12
C GLN A 56 21.57 -16.05 -8.25
N SER A 57 22.64 -15.45 -8.80
CA SER A 57 23.55 -14.60 -8.03
C SER A 57 23.02 -13.18 -7.85
N VAL A 58 22.04 -12.77 -8.67
CA VAL A 58 21.39 -11.46 -8.60
C VAL A 58 19.88 -11.62 -8.76
N ARG A 59 19.13 -11.17 -7.75
CA ARG A 59 17.68 -10.98 -7.81
C ARG A 59 17.38 -9.52 -8.06
N LEU A 60 16.65 -9.23 -9.12
CA LEU A 60 16.21 -7.88 -9.44
C LEU A 60 14.71 -7.78 -9.14
N PRO A 61 14.31 -7.12 -8.03
CA PRO A 61 12.91 -6.87 -7.75
C PRO A 61 12.40 -5.80 -8.70
N VAL A 62 11.32 -6.12 -9.42
CA VAL A 62 10.62 -5.20 -10.30
C VAL A 62 9.29 -4.87 -9.63
N HIS A 63 9.19 -3.63 -9.14
CA HIS A 63 7.96 -3.05 -8.65
C HIS A 63 7.50 -1.98 -9.64
N THR A 64 6.32 -2.15 -10.22
CA THR A 64 5.75 -1.16 -11.13
C THR A 64 4.27 -0.99 -10.85
N ALA A 65 3.87 0.23 -10.53
CA ALA A 65 2.47 0.63 -10.44
C ALA A 65 2.15 1.65 -11.54
N LEU A 66 1.06 1.44 -12.28
CA LEU A 66 0.65 2.32 -13.37
C LEU A 66 -0.73 2.91 -13.14
N ASN A 67 -0.81 4.22 -13.42
CA ASN A 67 -2.00 5.02 -13.18
C ASN A 67 -2.55 4.76 -11.76
N GLU A 68 -1.67 4.55 -10.78
CA GLU A 68 -2.08 4.48 -9.39
C GLU A 68 -2.50 5.88 -8.94
N VAL A 69 -3.70 5.96 -8.39
CA VAL A 69 -4.27 7.19 -7.85
C VAL A 69 -4.80 6.92 -6.45
N ARG A 70 -4.74 7.96 -5.62
CA ARG A 70 -5.36 8.01 -4.29
C ARG A 70 -6.31 9.17 -4.27
N ALA A 71 -7.48 8.98 -3.64
CA ALA A 71 -8.52 9.98 -3.64
C ALA A 71 -8.06 11.30 -2.99
N PRO A 72 -8.50 12.47 -3.51
CA PRO A 72 -9.20 12.65 -4.78
C PRO A 72 -8.22 12.77 -5.95
N ALA A 73 -8.25 11.84 -6.91
CA ALA A 73 -7.45 11.92 -8.12
C ALA A 73 -8.01 11.08 -9.28
N THR A 74 -7.63 11.45 -10.51
CA THR A 74 -7.93 10.70 -11.73
C THR A 74 -6.69 10.66 -12.62
N ALA A 75 -6.39 9.50 -13.19
CA ALA A 75 -5.32 9.30 -14.16
C ALA A 75 -5.85 8.50 -15.35
N GLY A 76 -5.43 8.85 -16.56
CA GLY A 76 -5.82 8.15 -17.77
C GLY A 76 -4.78 8.28 -18.86
N LYS A 77 -4.58 7.20 -19.63
CA LYS A 77 -3.71 7.16 -20.80
C LYS A 77 -4.37 6.35 -21.91
N THR A 78 -4.27 6.84 -23.13
CA THR A 78 -4.51 6.06 -24.36
C THR A 78 -3.17 5.52 -24.85
N ALA A 79 -3.19 4.38 -25.54
CA ALA A 79 -1.98 3.72 -26.06
C ALA A 79 -0.87 3.55 -25.00
N LEU A 80 -1.23 3.07 -23.80
CA LEU A 80 -0.31 2.84 -22.71
C LEU A 80 0.72 1.77 -23.11
N THR A 81 2.00 2.10 -22.99
CA THR A 81 3.12 1.18 -23.21
C THR A 81 4.07 1.27 -22.03
N VAL A 82 4.47 0.12 -21.49
CA VAL A 82 5.45 0.02 -20.41
C VAL A 82 6.53 -0.96 -20.77
N THR A 83 7.76 -0.53 -20.61
CA THR A 83 8.97 -1.29 -20.92
C THR A 83 9.84 -1.43 -19.67
N LEU A 84 10.46 -2.59 -19.52
CA LEU A 84 11.57 -2.80 -18.62
C LEU A 84 12.86 -2.81 -19.40
N ASP A 85 13.81 -1.98 -19.01
CA ASP A 85 15.14 -1.95 -19.61
C ASP A 85 16.06 -2.97 -18.93
N GLY A 86 16.93 -3.61 -19.70
CA GLY A 86 18.04 -4.41 -19.15
C GLY A 86 17.74 -5.83 -18.70
N VAL A 87 16.49 -6.30 -18.79
CA VAL A 87 16.09 -7.63 -18.29
C VAL A 87 16.42 -8.79 -19.24
N GLU A 88 16.64 -8.53 -20.54
CA GLU A 88 16.87 -9.58 -21.54
C GLU A 88 18.14 -9.30 -22.36
N SER A 89 19.30 -9.64 -21.80
CA SER A 89 20.62 -9.37 -22.40
C SER A 89 20.81 -7.90 -22.80
N GLY A 90 20.29 -6.97 -21.99
CA GLY A 90 20.36 -5.52 -22.24
C GLY A 90 19.26 -4.96 -23.14
N ARG A 91 18.36 -5.78 -23.68
CA ARG A 91 17.24 -5.31 -24.52
C ARG A 91 16.03 -4.90 -23.66
N PRO A 92 15.29 -3.85 -24.07
CA PRO A 92 14.03 -3.50 -23.43
C PRO A 92 12.94 -4.53 -23.75
N VAL A 93 12.13 -4.88 -22.75
CA VAL A 93 10.98 -5.78 -22.90
C VAL A 93 9.70 -5.02 -22.56
N GLN A 94 8.73 -5.02 -23.47
CA GLN A 94 7.42 -4.39 -23.23
C GLN A 94 6.59 -5.28 -22.29
N LEU A 95 6.44 -4.89 -21.03
CA LEU A 95 5.60 -5.60 -20.07
C LEU A 95 4.11 -5.46 -20.33
N LEU A 96 3.64 -4.24 -20.61
CA LEU A 96 2.23 -3.95 -20.81
C LEU A 96 2.06 -3.06 -22.03
N GLY A 97 1.20 -3.49 -22.94
CA GLY A 97 0.60 -2.64 -23.97
C GLY A 97 -0.91 -2.61 -23.77
N ALA A 98 -1.53 -1.43 -23.77
CA ALA A 98 -2.98 -1.29 -23.67
C ALA A 98 -3.52 -0.14 -24.53
N GLY A 99 -4.70 -0.33 -25.13
CA GLY A 99 -5.36 0.68 -25.94
C GLY A 99 -5.86 1.86 -25.10
N ALA A 100 -6.42 1.58 -23.92
CA ALA A 100 -6.84 2.60 -22.97
C ALA A 100 -6.71 2.09 -21.53
N ALA A 101 -6.32 3.00 -20.64
CA ALA A 101 -6.14 2.74 -19.22
C ALA A 101 -6.63 3.95 -18.44
N SER A 102 -7.49 3.74 -17.44
CA SER A 102 -7.96 4.82 -16.56
C SER A 102 -8.15 4.34 -15.14
N ALA A 103 -7.79 5.19 -14.18
CA ALA A 103 -8.02 5.00 -12.77
C ALA A 103 -8.58 6.28 -12.15
N LYS A 104 -9.59 6.13 -11.30
CA LYS A 104 -10.25 7.23 -10.60
C LYS A 104 -10.51 6.83 -9.16
N ALA A 105 -10.20 7.73 -8.24
CA ALA A 105 -10.49 7.59 -6.84
C ALA A 105 -11.07 8.90 -6.30
N THR A 106 -12.20 8.82 -5.60
CA THR A 106 -12.88 9.94 -4.95
C THR A 106 -13.22 9.54 -3.53
N ALA A 107 -13.08 10.45 -2.59
CA ALA A 107 -13.46 10.21 -1.21
C ALA A 107 -13.83 11.51 -0.51
N ASP A 108 -14.82 11.42 0.36
CA ASP A 108 -15.30 12.48 1.24
C ASP A 108 -15.93 11.85 2.49
N ARG A 109 -16.56 12.67 3.34
CA ARG A 109 -17.29 12.27 4.54
C ARG A 109 -18.53 11.39 4.29
N HIS A 110 -19.06 11.36 3.07
CA HIS A 110 -20.23 10.57 2.70
C HIS A 110 -19.83 9.20 2.18
N GLY A 111 -18.65 9.07 1.58
CA GLY A 111 -18.14 7.78 1.14
C GLY A 111 -16.85 7.87 0.33
N ALA A 112 -16.40 6.70 -0.11
CA ALA A 112 -15.25 6.54 -0.97
C ALA A 112 -15.57 5.62 -2.16
N ARG A 113 -15.12 6.01 -3.35
CA ARG A 113 -15.30 5.25 -4.58
C ARG A 113 -13.99 5.19 -5.36
N ALA A 114 -13.64 3.99 -5.79
CA ALA A 114 -12.52 3.72 -6.67
C ALA A 114 -12.99 2.99 -7.93
N THR A 115 -12.39 3.30 -9.07
CA THR A 115 -12.66 2.63 -10.34
C THR A 115 -11.39 2.54 -11.17
N ALA A 116 -11.07 1.33 -11.65
CA ALA A 116 -10.00 1.09 -12.60
C ALA A 116 -10.58 0.42 -13.86
N ARG A 117 -10.17 0.90 -15.03
CA ARG A 117 -10.57 0.36 -16.34
C ARG A 117 -9.35 0.18 -17.22
N LEU A 118 -9.35 -0.92 -17.95
CA LEU A 118 -8.30 -1.27 -18.89
C LEU A 118 -8.92 -1.93 -20.11
N ALA A 119 -8.50 -1.50 -21.30
CA ALA A 119 -9.01 -2.00 -22.57
C ALA A 119 -7.88 -2.35 -23.54
N HIS A 120 -8.07 -3.44 -24.29
CA HIS A 120 -7.15 -4.02 -25.25
C HIS A 120 -5.74 -4.21 -24.66
N ALA A 121 -5.66 -4.85 -23.51
CA ALA A 121 -4.40 -5.04 -22.81
C ALA A 121 -3.73 -6.36 -23.17
N ARG A 122 -2.41 -6.30 -23.33
CA ARG A 122 -1.51 -7.42 -23.55
C ARG A 122 -0.37 -7.32 -22.55
N VAL A 123 -0.18 -8.37 -21.75
CA VAL A 123 0.92 -8.46 -20.80
C VAL A 123 1.95 -9.45 -21.34
N HIS A 124 3.21 -9.06 -21.34
CA HIS A 124 4.34 -9.94 -21.61
C HIS A 124 5.20 -10.06 -20.36
N VAL A 125 5.89 -11.19 -20.26
CA VAL A 125 6.86 -11.45 -19.21
C VAL A 125 8.23 -11.72 -19.85
N PRO A 126 9.33 -11.34 -19.19
CA PRO A 126 10.67 -11.65 -19.69
C PRO A 126 10.85 -13.14 -19.97
N GLY A 127 11.55 -13.49 -21.05
CA GLY A 127 11.76 -14.88 -21.48
C GLY A 127 10.64 -15.49 -22.33
N LEU A 128 9.55 -14.77 -22.60
CA LEU A 128 8.47 -15.16 -23.53
C LEU A 128 8.27 -14.10 -24.63
N PRO A 129 9.23 -13.93 -25.57
CA PRO A 129 9.18 -12.83 -26.53
C PRO A 129 8.10 -12.99 -27.61
N LEU A 130 7.63 -14.21 -27.89
CA LEU A 130 6.71 -14.49 -29.00
C LEU A 130 5.24 -14.47 -28.61
N LEU A 131 4.92 -14.64 -27.32
CA LEU A 131 3.56 -14.83 -26.85
C LEU A 131 3.27 -13.91 -25.66
N SER A 132 2.19 -13.14 -25.76
CA SER A 132 1.60 -12.45 -24.63
C SER A 132 1.22 -13.49 -23.57
N LEU A 133 1.62 -13.29 -22.32
CA LEU A 133 1.18 -14.12 -21.20
C LEU A 133 -0.34 -14.11 -21.13
N ILE A 134 -0.92 -12.90 -21.19
CA ILE A 134 -2.36 -12.71 -21.18
C ILE A 134 -2.79 -11.55 -22.09
N GLU A 135 -3.92 -11.72 -22.75
CA GLU A 135 -4.63 -10.68 -23.50
C GLU A 135 -6.06 -10.57 -22.99
N VAL A 136 -6.52 -9.34 -22.75
CA VAL A 136 -7.88 -9.02 -22.29
C VAL A 136 -8.47 -7.89 -23.11
N GLU A 137 -9.75 -8.02 -23.47
CA GLU A 137 -10.46 -7.01 -24.27
C GLU A 137 -10.88 -5.81 -23.42
N ALA A 138 -11.62 -6.02 -22.34
CA ALA A 138 -11.97 -4.96 -21.43
C ALA A 138 -12.18 -5.51 -20.01
N VAL A 139 -11.61 -4.81 -19.04
CA VAL A 139 -11.77 -5.14 -17.62
C VAL A 139 -12.09 -3.88 -16.84
N THR A 140 -12.97 -4.02 -15.87
CA THR A 140 -13.35 -2.93 -14.97
C THR A 140 -13.51 -3.45 -13.56
N SER A 141 -12.86 -2.76 -12.62
CA SER A 141 -13.00 -2.99 -11.19
C SER A 141 -13.50 -1.73 -10.51
N THR A 142 -14.48 -1.89 -9.64
CA THR A 142 -15.14 -0.82 -8.90
C THR A 142 -15.28 -1.22 -7.45
N ALA A 143 -14.88 -0.32 -6.55
CA ALA A 143 -15.11 -0.46 -5.12
C ALA A 143 -15.86 0.80 -4.63
N VAL A 144 -16.91 0.60 -3.84
CA VAL A 144 -17.76 1.66 -3.28
C VAL A 144 -17.97 1.40 -1.81
N CYS A 145 -17.66 2.39 -1.00
CA CYS A 145 -17.74 2.35 0.46
C CYS A 145 -18.48 3.60 0.92
N GLU A 146 -19.80 3.52 1.03
CA GLU A 146 -20.63 4.61 1.54
C GLU A 146 -20.65 4.58 3.07
N ALA A 147 -20.80 5.74 3.71
CA ALA A 147 -20.87 5.85 5.16
C ALA A 147 -22.08 5.10 5.71
N GLY A 148 -21.85 4.14 6.60
CA GLY A 148 -22.92 3.39 7.28
C GLY A 148 -23.60 2.29 6.44
N GLU A 149 -23.17 2.09 5.19
CA GLU A 149 -23.67 1.04 4.30
C GLU A 149 -22.66 -0.10 4.18
N LYS A 150 -23.13 -1.25 3.68
CA LYS A 150 -22.23 -2.37 3.38
C LYS A 150 -21.33 -2.04 2.18
N PRO A 151 -20.01 -2.19 2.29
CA PRO A 151 -19.10 -1.99 1.16
C PRO A 151 -19.41 -2.91 -0.02
N GLU A 152 -19.32 -2.37 -1.23
CA GLU A 152 -19.53 -3.13 -2.47
C GLU A 152 -18.26 -3.17 -3.33
N ALA A 153 -17.84 -4.37 -3.71
CA ALA A 153 -16.78 -4.62 -4.68
C ALA A 153 -17.38 -5.32 -5.91
N LYS A 154 -17.15 -4.77 -7.10
CA LYS A 154 -17.60 -5.34 -8.37
C LYS A 154 -16.43 -5.40 -9.34
N SER A 155 -16.28 -6.56 -9.97
CA SER A 155 -15.30 -6.78 -11.02
C SER A 155 -15.97 -7.40 -12.23
N THR A 156 -15.66 -6.86 -13.41
CA THR A 156 -16.21 -7.31 -14.68
C THR A 156 -15.10 -7.48 -15.69
N LEU A 157 -15.24 -8.55 -16.47
CA LEU A 157 -14.38 -8.91 -17.59
C LEU A 157 -15.31 -9.05 -18.79
N ALA A 158 -15.09 -8.25 -19.82
CA ALA A 158 -15.84 -8.29 -21.07
C ALA A 158 -14.92 -8.81 -22.17
N GLY A 159 -15.41 -9.84 -22.85
CA GLY A 159 -14.71 -10.50 -23.94
C GLY A 159 -13.88 -11.72 -23.50
N PRO A 160 -13.31 -12.45 -24.48
CA PRO A 160 -12.45 -13.59 -24.20
C PRO A 160 -11.14 -13.19 -23.56
N VAL A 161 -10.62 -14.10 -22.73
CA VAL A 161 -9.23 -14.03 -22.26
C VAL A 161 -8.40 -14.97 -23.11
N ARG A 162 -7.24 -14.47 -23.55
CA ARG A 162 -6.24 -15.31 -24.21
C ARG A 162 -5.04 -15.45 -23.31
N ILE A 163 -4.58 -16.68 -23.13
CA ILE A 163 -3.39 -16.98 -22.36
C ILE A 163 -2.43 -17.66 -23.33
N LEU A 164 -1.27 -17.05 -23.56
CA LEU A 164 -0.27 -17.52 -24.52
C LEU A 164 -0.88 -17.82 -25.90
N GLY A 165 -1.74 -16.91 -26.36
CA GLY A 165 -2.43 -17.01 -27.66
C GLY A 165 -3.63 -17.95 -27.69
N LYS A 166 -3.85 -18.81 -26.69
CA LYS A 166 -5.01 -19.73 -26.61
C LYS A 166 -6.19 -19.07 -25.90
N ARG A 167 -7.41 -19.27 -26.39
CA ARG A 167 -8.64 -18.70 -25.82
C ARG A 167 -9.13 -19.56 -24.66
N TYR A 168 -9.48 -18.92 -23.55
CA TYR A 168 -10.06 -19.56 -22.38
C TYR A 168 -11.40 -18.90 -22.04
N GLU A 169 -12.36 -19.72 -21.64
CA GLU A 169 -13.59 -19.24 -21.00
C GLU A 169 -13.31 -19.02 -19.53
N VAL A 170 -13.66 -17.85 -19.02
CA VAL A 170 -13.33 -17.43 -17.67
C VAL A 170 -14.61 -17.36 -16.84
N THR A 171 -14.61 -18.07 -15.72
CA THR A 171 -15.66 -17.97 -14.72
C THR A 171 -15.30 -16.88 -13.72
N ALA A 172 -16.10 -15.80 -13.67
CA ALA A 172 -15.91 -14.74 -12.69
C ALA A 172 -16.10 -15.29 -11.25
N GLY A 173 -15.18 -14.96 -10.35
CA GLY A 173 -15.26 -15.35 -8.93
C GLY A 173 -14.97 -16.82 -8.62
N GLY A 174 -14.50 -17.59 -9.61
CA GLY A 174 -14.07 -18.98 -9.40
C GLY A 174 -12.69 -19.12 -8.74
N PRO A 175 -12.30 -20.34 -8.33
CA PRO A 175 -10.94 -20.62 -7.89
C PRO A 175 -9.94 -20.31 -9.02
N PRO A 176 -8.66 -20.02 -8.68
CA PRO A 176 -7.65 -19.77 -9.69
C PRO A 176 -7.56 -20.91 -10.70
N THR A 177 -7.49 -20.57 -11.98
CA THR A 177 -7.26 -21.56 -13.04
C THR A 177 -5.76 -21.76 -13.20
N GLU A 178 -5.30 -22.99 -13.02
CA GLU A 178 -3.90 -23.35 -13.22
C GLU A 178 -3.67 -23.79 -14.66
N VAL A 179 -2.69 -23.16 -15.31
CA VAL A 179 -2.32 -23.44 -16.70
C VAL A 179 -0.84 -23.80 -16.75
N THR A 180 -0.56 -25.08 -16.94
CA THR A 180 0.79 -25.58 -17.16
C THR A 180 1.16 -25.44 -18.63
N VAL A 181 2.33 -24.85 -18.89
CA VAL A 181 2.80 -24.55 -20.24
C VAL A 181 4.09 -25.32 -20.48
N PRO A 182 4.09 -26.31 -21.40
CA PRO A 182 5.27 -27.11 -21.69
C PRO A 182 6.48 -26.24 -22.07
N GLY A 183 7.58 -26.38 -21.32
CA GLY A 183 8.85 -25.70 -21.59
C GLY A 183 8.95 -24.26 -21.08
N VAL A 184 7.94 -23.75 -20.37
CA VAL A 184 7.88 -22.36 -19.87
C VAL A 184 7.67 -22.31 -18.35
N GLY A 185 6.72 -23.09 -17.82
CA GLY A 185 6.39 -23.06 -16.39
C GLY A 185 4.89 -23.13 -16.12
N GLU A 186 4.48 -22.59 -15.00
CA GLU A 186 3.12 -22.63 -14.47
C GLU A 186 2.56 -21.21 -14.30
N VAL A 187 1.31 -21.02 -14.69
CA VAL A 187 0.60 -19.76 -14.54
C VAL A 187 -0.70 -20.02 -13.81
N SER A 188 -0.87 -19.40 -12.65
CA SER A 188 -2.10 -19.45 -11.87
C SER A 188 -2.87 -18.14 -12.06
N LEU A 189 -4.13 -18.23 -12.51
CA LEU A 189 -4.93 -17.06 -12.85
C LEU A 189 -6.18 -16.96 -11.98
N GLY A 190 -6.25 -15.92 -11.15
CA GLY A 190 -7.44 -15.50 -10.43
C GLY A 190 -8.20 -14.42 -11.20
N PHE A 191 -9.50 -14.66 -11.44
CA PHE A 191 -10.34 -13.73 -12.19
C PHE A 191 -11.47 -13.16 -11.34
N SER A 192 -11.70 -11.85 -11.47
CA SER A 192 -12.76 -11.12 -10.79
C SER A 192 -12.81 -11.38 -9.28
N GLN A 193 -11.67 -11.19 -8.63
CA GLN A 193 -11.53 -11.35 -7.18
C GLN A 193 -12.13 -10.12 -6.49
N THR A 194 -13.13 -10.34 -5.65
CA THR A 194 -13.77 -9.27 -4.88
C THR A 194 -13.77 -9.64 -3.41
N ARG A 195 -13.38 -8.70 -2.55
CA ARG A 195 -13.50 -8.82 -1.10
C ARG A 195 -14.25 -7.60 -0.58
N ALA A 196 -15.22 -7.83 0.30
CA ALA A 196 -15.90 -6.79 1.05
C ALA A 196 -15.91 -7.22 2.52
N GLY A 197 -15.51 -6.31 3.40
CA GLY A 197 -15.61 -6.42 4.85
C GLY A 197 -16.62 -5.43 5.40
N ASP A 198 -16.48 -5.06 6.67
CA ASP A 198 -17.45 -4.19 7.33
C ASP A 198 -17.33 -2.72 6.92
N ALA A 199 -16.11 -2.25 6.66
CA ALA A 199 -15.84 -0.85 6.28
C ALA A 199 -15.03 -0.72 4.99
N ALA A 200 -14.49 -1.81 4.43
CA ALA A 200 -13.61 -1.75 3.28
C ALA A 200 -14.03 -2.73 2.18
N ALA A 201 -13.76 -2.37 0.94
CA ALA A 201 -13.98 -3.21 -0.23
C ALA A 201 -12.79 -3.13 -1.19
N THR A 202 -12.47 -4.25 -1.82
CA THR A 202 -11.45 -4.39 -2.85
C THR A 202 -12.00 -5.21 -4.00
N ALA A 203 -11.86 -4.69 -5.21
CA ALA A 203 -12.19 -5.36 -6.45
C ALA A 203 -10.95 -5.43 -7.34
N THR A 204 -10.64 -6.63 -7.81
CA THR A 204 -9.50 -6.92 -8.68
C THR A 204 -9.97 -7.69 -9.90
N ALA A 205 -9.76 -7.14 -11.11
CA ALA A 205 -10.23 -7.79 -12.31
C ALA A 205 -9.44 -9.04 -12.66
N LEU A 206 -8.11 -8.94 -12.63
CA LEU A 206 -7.24 -10.09 -12.76
C LEU A 206 -6.09 -10.02 -11.78
N ALA A 207 -5.84 -11.14 -11.13
CA ALA A 207 -4.62 -11.41 -10.38
C ALA A 207 -3.95 -12.62 -11.01
N LEU A 208 -2.72 -12.45 -11.49
CA LEU A 208 -1.92 -13.49 -12.08
C LEU A 208 -0.75 -13.78 -11.16
N ASP A 209 -0.68 -15.00 -10.64
CA ASP A 209 0.51 -15.53 -9.98
C ASP A 209 1.30 -16.29 -11.05
N VAL A 210 2.50 -15.79 -11.33
CA VAL A 210 3.30 -16.20 -12.49
C VAL A 210 4.58 -16.86 -12.00
N THR A 211 4.79 -18.11 -12.39
CA THR A 211 6.04 -18.83 -12.14
C THR A 211 6.57 -19.37 -13.45
N VAL A 212 7.49 -18.63 -14.06
CA VAL A 212 8.12 -18.99 -15.32
C VAL A 212 9.54 -19.45 -15.04
N ASP A 213 9.80 -20.73 -15.29
CA ASP A 213 11.10 -21.35 -15.12
C ASP A 213 11.57 -21.99 -16.44
N PRO A 214 12.19 -21.20 -17.32
CA PRO A 214 12.53 -21.62 -18.66
C PRO A 214 13.84 -22.44 -18.66
N LEU A 215 14.07 -23.35 -17.70
CA LEU A 215 15.29 -24.16 -17.41
C LEU A 215 16.03 -24.81 -18.61
N LYS A 216 15.51 -24.71 -19.83
CA LYS A 216 16.14 -25.17 -21.08
C LYS A 216 16.63 -24.05 -22.00
N LEU A 217 16.27 -22.79 -21.73
CA LEU A 217 16.50 -21.65 -22.63
C LEU A 217 17.58 -20.68 -22.12
N GLY A 218 18.15 -20.91 -20.94
CA GLY A 218 19.19 -20.04 -20.38
C GLY A 218 18.69 -18.63 -20.05
N VAL A 219 17.42 -18.47 -19.71
CA VAL A 219 16.80 -17.19 -19.33
C VAL A 219 16.49 -17.13 -17.85
N ALA A 220 16.25 -15.92 -17.35
CA ALA A 220 15.95 -15.67 -15.96
C ALA A 220 14.67 -16.38 -15.49
N ARG A 221 14.68 -16.94 -14.29
CA ARG A 221 13.44 -17.36 -13.61
C ARG A 221 12.67 -16.10 -13.22
N VAL A 222 11.37 -16.08 -13.52
CA VAL A 222 10.47 -15.00 -13.13
C VAL A 222 9.41 -15.58 -12.22
N GLU A 223 9.32 -15.03 -11.01
CA GLU A 223 8.28 -15.36 -10.05
C GLU A 223 7.62 -14.08 -9.55
N GLY A 224 6.31 -14.08 -9.36
CA GLY A 224 5.64 -12.96 -8.72
C GLY A 224 4.19 -12.79 -9.14
N ARG A 225 3.67 -11.58 -8.91
CA ARG A 225 2.26 -11.25 -9.13
C ARG A 225 2.09 -10.09 -10.08
N VAL A 226 1.13 -10.23 -10.98
CA VAL A 226 0.64 -9.15 -11.84
C VAL A 226 -0.84 -8.94 -11.58
N THR A 227 -1.22 -7.73 -11.23
CA THR A 227 -2.60 -7.32 -10.96
C THR A 227 -3.04 -6.31 -11.99
N LEU A 228 -4.17 -6.59 -12.65
CA LEU A 228 -4.79 -5.72 -13.65
C LEU A 228 -6.12 -5.21 -13.16
N ALA A 229 -6.28 -3.88 -13.23
CA ALA A 229 -7.43 -3.12 -12.76
C ALA A 229 -7.80 -3.47 -11.31
N GLU A 230 -7.21 -2.75 -10.36
CA GLU A 230 -7.50 -2.84 -8.94
C GLU A 230 -8.23 -1.57 -8.49
N ALA A 231 -9.26 -1.74 -7.68
CA ALA A 231 -9.96 -0.67 -6.99
C ALA A 231 -10.16 -1.06 -5.53
N ALA A 232 -9.80 -0.17 -4.61
CA ALA A 232 -10.00 -0.34 -3.18
C ALA A 232 -10.62 0.90 -2.56
N CYS A 233 -11.48 0.71 -1.57
CA CYS A 233 -12.04 1.79 -0.77
C CYS A 233 -12.16 1.39 0.70
N GLU A 234 -12.22 2.40 1.54
CA GLU A 234 -12.53 2.33 2.95
C GLU A 234 -13.53 3.44 3.27
N ALA A 235 -14.61 3.07 3.96
CA ALA A 235 -15.66 3.98 4.39
C ALA A 235 -15.10 4.95 5.44
N PRO A 236 -15.60 6.19 5.46
CA PRO A 236 -15.29 7.13 6.54
C PRO A 236 -15.68 6.52 7.89
N ALA A 237 -14.89 6.78 8.92
CA ALA A 237 -15.24 6.36 10.27
C ALA A 237 -16.59 6.99 10.66
N PRO A 238 -17.51 6.22 11.29
CA PRO A 238 -18.75 6.78 11.76
C PRO A 238 -18.43 7.92 12.74
N ALA A 239 -19.03 9.09 12.51
CA ALA A 239 -18.91 10.20 13.44
C ALA A 239 -19.31 9.69 14.83
N ALA A 240 -18.42 9.84 15.81
CA ALA A 240 -18.73 9.48 17.18
C ALA A 240 -20.04 10.21 17.55
N ALA A 241 -21.07 9.43 17.90
CA ALA A 241 -22.29 10.00 18.43
C ALA A 241 -21.90 10.91 19.61
N PRO A 242 -22.45 12.13 19.72
CA PRO A 242 -22.27 12.93 20.93
C PRO A 242 -22.61 12.05 22.11
N ALA A 243 -21.68 11.88 23.05
CA ALA A 243 -21.96 11.15 24.27
C ALA A 243 -23.18 11.81 24.92
N GLU A 244 -24.29 11.10 24.95
CA GLU A 244 -25.52 11.56 25.58
C GLU A 244 -25.17 11.76 27.06
N ALA A 245 -25.13 13.03 27.49
CA ALA A 245 -24.90 13.34 28.89
C ALA A 245 -25.97 12.62 29.71
N PRO A 246 -25.62 11.90 30.79
CA PRO A 246 -26.62 11.19 31.58
C PRO A 246 -27.67 12.20 32.06
N ALA A 247 -28.94 11.90 31.78
CA ALA A 247 -30.07 12.66 32.26
C ALA A 247 -30.02 12.69 33.80
N GLY A 248 -29.64 13.83 34.36
CA GLY A 248 -29.57 14.03 35.80
C GLY A 248 -30.97 13.96 36.42
N GLU A 249 -31.11 13.15 37.46
CA GLU A 249 -32.22 13.21 38.41
C GLU A 249 -32.41 14.63 38.96
N PRO A 250 -33.65 15.03 39.31
CA PRO A 250 -33.95 16.39 39.74
C PRO A 250 -33.39 16.67 41.14
N ALA A 251 -32.46 17.63 41.23
CA ALA A 251 -31.97 18.15 42.51
C ALA A 251 -33.00 19.09 43.19
N PRO A 252 -33.06 19.13 44.54
CA PRO A 252 -33.97 20.00 45.28
C PRO A 252 -33.52 21.46 45.22
N ARG A 253 -34.50 22.37 45.16
CA ARG A 253 -34.32 23.83 45.10
C ARG A 253 -33.67 24.36 46.38
N ALA A 254 -32.59 25.14 46.22
CA ALA A 254 -32.16 26.13 47.20
C ALA A 254 -32.03 27.49 46.51
N GLN A 255 -32.75 28.48 47.04
CA GLN A 255 -32.69 29.88 46.62
C GLN A 255 -31.46 30.54 47.23
N GLY A 256 -30.72 31.35 46.45
CA GLY A 256 -29.66 32.19 47.02
C GLY A 256 -28.73 32.81 45.98
N GLY A 257 -29.15 33.95 45.44
CA GLY A 257 -28.38 35.09 44.88
C GLY A 257 -26.92 34.96 44.42
N GLY A 258 -26.65 35.50 43.23
CA GLY A 258 -25.34 36.05 42.87
C GLY A 258 -24.92 35.71 41.44
N ARG A 259 -24.73 36.75 40.62
CA ARG A 259 -24.34 36.66 39.21
C ARG A 259 -22.84 36.35 39.13
N ASP A 260 -22.47 35.28 38.44
CA ASP A 260 -21.16 35.20 37.78
C ASP A 260 -21.21 34.31 36.54
N LEU A 261 -20.36 34.65 35.56
CA LEU A 261 -20.46 34.32 34.15
C LEU A 261 -19.84 32.96 33.79
N ALA A 262 -20.39 32.36 32.73
CA ALA A 262 -19.70 31.49 31.75
C ALA A 262 -18.59 30.58 32.29
N GLU A 263 -18.99 29.48 32.93
CA GLU A 263 -18.08 28.41 33.34
C GLU A 263 -17.88 27.43 32.18
N THR A 264 -16.99 27.79 31.25
CA THR A 264 -16.47 26.83 30.27
C THR A 264 -15.51 25.87 30.97
N GLY A 265 -15.97 24.63 31.17
CA GLY A 265 -15.17 23.40 31.20
C GLY A 265 -13.77 23.49 31.82
N GLY A 266 -13.69 23.69 33.14
CA GLY A 266 -12.46 23.56 33.92
C GLY A 266 -12.55 22.37 34.87
N GLY A 267 -12.28 21.16 34.38
CA GLY A 267 -12.14 19.98 35.23
C GLY A 267 -10.94 20.11 36.17
N SER A 268 -11.12 19.74 37.43
CA SER A 268 -10.23 19.89 38.60
C SER A 268 -8.94 19.06 38.58
N SER A 269 -8.25 18.97 37.43
CA SER A 269 -6.98 18.24 37.25
C SER A 269 -5.89 19.07 36.56
N THR A 270 -6.14 20.35 36.31
CA THR A 270 -5.24 21.25 35.56
C THR A 270 -3.97 21.74 36.28
N PRO A 271 -3.78 21.74 37.62
CA PRO A 271 -2.47 22.10 38.17
C PRO A 271 -1.44 20.97 38.00
N LEU A 272 -1.87 19.71 37.82
CA LEU A 272 -0.96 18.56 37.61
C LEU A 272 -0.38 18.50 36.20
N LEU A 273 -1.09 19.03 35.19
CA LEU A 273 -0.61 19.05 33.80
C LEU A 273 0.35 20.22 33.51
N ALA A 274 0.15 21.37 34.15
CA ALA A 274 1.08 22.50 34.02
C ALA A 274 2.44 22.24 34.71
N GLY A 275 2.45 21.49 35.81
CA GLY A 275 3.67 21.18 36.56
C GLY A 275 4.64 20.22 35.85
N THR A 276 4.11 19.21 35.14
CA THR A 276 4.94 18.18 34.48
C THR A 276 5.65 18.69 33.23
N ALA A 277 5.05 19.63 32.50
CA ALA A 277 5.64 20.23 31.31
C ALA A 277 6.90 21.06 31.62
N LEU A 278 6.90 21.80 32.73
CA LEU A 278 8.06 22.60 33.15
C LEU A 278 9.25 21.74 33.60
N ALA A 279 8.98 20.61 34.28
CA ALA A 279 10.03 19.66 34.68
C ALA A 279 10.73 19.02 33.48
N LEU A 280 9.97 18.64 32.44
CA LEU A 280 10.51 18.06 31.20
C LEU A 280 11.35 19.08 30.40
N LEU A 281 10.91 20.34 30.34
CA LEU A 281 11.67 21.40 29.67
C LEU A 281 12.99 21.71 30.38
N ALA A 282 13.00 21.74 31.72
CA ALA A 282 14.22 21.95 32.49
C ALA A 282 15.22 20.79 32.31
N ALA A 283 14.74 19.54 32.28
CA ALA A 283 15.57 18.37 32.03
C ALA A 283 16.19 18.38 30.61
N GLY A 284 15.39 18.70 29.59
CA GLY A 284 15.86 18.80 28.20
C GLY A 284 16.92 19.89 28.00
N ALA A 285 16.74 21.06 28.61
CA ALA A 285 17.71 22.15 28.56
C ALA A 285 19.06 21.77 29.23
N GLY A 286 19.01 21.02 30.33
CA GLY A 286 20.22 20.54 31.03
C GLY A 286 21.07 19.60 30.17
N VAL A 287 20.44 18.66 29.45
CA VAL A 287 21.13 17.71 28.57
C VAL A 287 21.80 18.43 27.39
N LEU A 288 21.11 19.39 26.76
CA LEU A 288 21.66 20.18 25.64
C LEU A 288 22.88 21.03 26.05
N LEU A 289 22.87 21.60 27.25
CA LEU A 289 24.00 22.37 27.77
C LEU A 289 25.22 21.49 28.07
N LEU A 290 25.01 20.28 28.61
CA LEU A 290 26.09 19.31 28.85
C LEU A 290 26.69 18.79 27.55
N ALA A 291 25.86 18.50 26.53
CA ALA A 291 26.33 18.08 25.21
C ALA A 291 27.16 19.19 24.52
N ARG A 292 26.70 20.44 24.58
CA ARG A 292 27.46 21.60 24.02
C ARG A 292 28.78 21.85 24.73
N ARG A 293 28.87 21.62 26.05
CA ARG A 293 30.14 21.74 26.79
C ARG A 293 31.14 20.65 26.44
N ARG A 294 30.67 19.44 26.13
CA ARG A 294 31.53 18.31 25.74
C ARG A 294 32.07 18.43 24.31
N ALA A 295 31.33 19.10 23.43
CA ALA A 295 31.77 19.40 22.07
C ALA A 295 32.75 20.59 21.95
N ARG A 296 32.94 21.37 23.04
CA ARG A 296 33.86 22.50 23.11
C ARG A 296 35.14 22.21 23.91
N ARG A 297 35.27 21.01 24.48
CA ARG A 297 36.51 20.49 25.06
C ARG A 297 37.11 19.48 24.09
#